data_AF-A0A0C2ZSN1-F1
#
_entry.id   AF-A0A0C2ZSN1-F1
#
_cell.length_a   1.000
_cell.length_b   1.000
_cell.length_c   1.000
_cell.angle_alpha   90.00
_cell.angle_beta   90.00
_cell.angle_gamma   90.00
#
_symmetry.space_group_name_H-M   'P 1'
#
loop_
_entity.id
_entity.type
_entity.pdbx_description
1 polymer ?
#
loop_
_entity_poly.entity_id
_entity_poly.type
_entity_poly.pdbx_seq_one_letter_code
_entity_poly.pdbx_strand_id
1 'polypeptide(L)'
;ASQLAAECHGFAKMWGGRQWAINPDKLAAFTKDQLIPTEAEQYAQRVTSDEMPNGLKQYMECELLPQLHLKVSRGISLVTAHQWLHREGFKFTTHKKGVYFDGHDHPDVVDYRQNVFLPQMEEYSCRLVRYSGHLVDAGCSLEYGKNYEGYWNGELFVKQLKEKIIPAFERAHGARYQALFFIDNSQGHSAYAEDALLVSWMNVNPDGWYHTADGFTVVQQMVFSQDHPVHPGEPKGIKAVMLERGCWNGQIRGKCSSRCNSDVMECCNKRILECQPDFQEQRSLIQETIEEMGHLCIFLPKFHCELNFIEFFWGRVKKYIRDNCDNSFETLKASLPLALQSVQLCTIRLWEHRSYHWMEAYQLGLGTKDAQLQVQKFSLTKYKSHRRVPESVAQHFD
;
A
#
# COMPACT_ATOMS: atom_id res chain seq x y z
N ALA A 1 -2.14 18.81 -14.67
CA ALA A 1 -1.18 19.01 -15.76
C ALA A 1 -0.17 17.87 -15.79
N SER A 2 0.50 17.57 -14.67
CA SER A 2 1.49 16.50 -14.39
C SER A 2 1.47 15.19 -15.20
N GLN A 3 0.32 14.59 -15.52
CA GLN A 3 0.27 13.36 -16.33
C GLN A 3 0.13 13.64 -17.84
N LEU A 4 -0.60 14.67 -18.25
CA LEU A 4 -0.59 15.10 -19.66
C LEU A 4 0.81 15.62 -20.03
N ALA A 5 1.56 16.17 -19.07
CA ALA A 5 2.99 16.43 -19.18
C ALA A 5 3.81 15.18 -19.56
N ALA A 6 3.54 14.04 -18.91
CA ALA A 6 4.20 12.78 -19.17
C ALA A 6 3.79 12.17 -20.51
N GLU A 7 2.52 12.33 -20.93
CA GLU A 7 2.05 11.95 -22.27
C GLU A 7 2.70 12.83 -23.36
N CYS A 8 2.81 14.14 -23.16
CA CYS A 8 3.54 15.04 -24.05
C CYS A 8 5.04 14.73 -24.08
N HIS A 9 5.64 14.29 -22.97
CA HIS A 9 7.02 13.77 -22.94
C HIS A 9 7.15 12.42 -23.66
N GLY A 10 6.16 11.53 -23.57
CA GLY A 10 6.11 10.27 -24.32
C GLY A 10 6.01 10.51 -25.83
N PHE A 11 5.11 11.41 -26.24
CA PHE A 11 4.98 11.87 -27.62
C PHE A 11 6.29 12.51 -28.11
N ALA A 12 6.90 13.41 -27.32
CA ALA A 12 8.19 14.00 -27.64
C ALA A 12 9.33 12.96 -27.72
N LYS A 13 9.30 11.89 -26.92
CA LYS A 13 10.30 10.81 -26.95
C LYS A 13 10.12 9.88 -28.15
N MET A 14 8.89 9.72 -28.65
CA MET A 14 8.55 8.86 -29.79
C MET A 14 8.61 9.57 -31.14
N TRP A 15 8.43 10.90 -31.17
CA TRP A 15 8.32 11.72 -32.39
C TRP A 15 9.23 12.97 -32.35
N GLY A 16 10.55 12.78 -32.22
CA GLY A 16 11.56 13.81 -32.57
C GLY A 16 11.79 14.97 -31.58
N GLY A 17 11.18 14.99 -30.40
CA GLY A 17 11.39 16.00 -29.36
C GLY A 17 10.19 16.94 -29.17
N ARG A 18 10.43 18.19 -28.73
CA ARG A 18 9.34 19.16 -28.44
C ARG A 18 8.87 19.95 -29.67
N GLN A 19 9.36 19.62 -30.87
CA GLN A 19 9.21 20.44 -32.07
C GLN A 19 7.79 20.43 -32.68
N TRP A 20 6.94 19.49 -32.25
CA TRP A 20 5.54 19.37 -32.67
C TRP A 20 4.58 20.37 -31.99
N ALA A 21 5.01 21.01 -30.90
CA ALA A 21 4.15 21.88 -30.10
C ALA A 21 4.06 23.30 -30.70
N ILE A 22 2.85 23.85 -30.83
CA ILE A 22 2.64 25.19 -31.41
C ILE A 22 3.14 26.28 -30.45
N ASN A 23 3.16 26.01 -29.14
CA ASN A 23 3.85 26.85 -28.16
C ASN A 23 4.75 26.00 -27.23
N PRO A 24 6.03 25.78 -27.59
CA PRO A 24 6.95 24.94 -26.80
C PRO A 24 7.21 25.45 -25.38
N ASP A 25 7.17 26.76 -25.15
CA ASP A 25 7.40 27.36 -23.83
C ASP A 25 6.18 27.21 -22.92
N LYS A 26 4.97 27.41 -23.46
CA LYS A 26 3.72 27.12 -22.72
C LYS A 26 3.55 25.63 -22.48
N LEU A 27 3.99 24.77 -23.40
CA LEU A 27 4.12 23.34 -23.14
C LEU A 27 5.12 23.05 -22.02
N ALA A 28 6.28 23.73 -21.99
CA ALA A 28 7.28 23.54 -20.94
C ALA A 28 6.85 24.09 -19.56
N ALA A 29 6.00 25.12 -19.51
CA ALA A 29 5.37 25.60 -18.27
C ALA A 29 4.28 24.62 -17.80
N PHE A 30 3.43 24.16 -18.72
CA PHE A 30 2.41 23.15 -18.45
C PHE A 30 3.01 21.82 -18.01
N THR A 31 4.13 21.37 -18.60
CA THR A 31 4.77 20.10 -18.20
C THR A 31 5.49 20.15 -16.85
N LYS A 32 5.63 21.33 -16.26
CA LYS A 32 6.17 21.56 -14.91
C LYS A 32 5.09 21.93 -13.88
N ASP A 33 3.81 21.80 -14.23
CA ASP A 33 2.65 22.27 -13.44
C ASP A 33 2.73 23.77 -13.05
N GLN A 34 3.36 24.61 -13.88
CA GLN A 34 3.54 26.05 -13.62
C GLN A 34 2.39 26.93 -14.13
N LEU A 35 1.35 26.36 -14.76
CA LEU A 35 0.15 27.09 -15.18
C LEU A 35 -0.95 27.03 -14.11
N ILE A 36 -1.72 28.11 -13.96
CA ILE A 36 -2.88 28.14 -13.06
C ILE A 36 -3.95 27.12 -13.51
N PRO A 37 -4.73 26.51 -12.60
CA PRO A 37 -5.59 25.36 -12.94
C PRO A 37 -6.53 25.58 -14.14
N THR A 38 -7.22 26.72 -14.20
CA THR A 38 -8.14 27.05 -15.31
C THR A 38 -7.42 27.20 -16.65
N GLU A 39 -6.21 27.78 -16.65
CA GLU A 39 -5.38 27.90 -17.86
C GLU A 39 -4.80 26.54 -18.27
N ALA A 40 -4.42 25.71 -17.29
CA ALA A 40 -3.95 24.36 -17.52
C ALA A 40 -5.04 23.47 -18.14
N GLU A 41 -6.31 23.61 -17.73
CA GLU A 41 -7.43 22.89 -18.35
C GLU A 41 -7.74 23.37 -19.78
N GLN A 42 -7.78 24.69 -20.01
CA GLN A 42 -7.96 25.25 -21.35
C GLN A 42 -6.82 24.86 -22.30
N TYR A 43 -5.57 24.86 -21.80
CA TYR A 43 -4.41 24.47 -22.59
C TYR A 43 -4.35 22.94 -22.81
N ALA A 44 -4.74 22.12 -21.83
CA ALA A 44 -4.89 20.67 -22.01
C ALA A 44 -5.89 20.31 -23.12
N GLN A 45 -7.03 21.02 -23.18
CA GLN A 45 -7.98 20.88 -24.28
C GLN A 45 -7.31 21.25 -25.61
N ARG A 46 -6.76 22.47 -25.74
CA ARG A 46 -6.10 22.95 -26.97
C ARG A 46 -4.95 22.04 -27.47
N VAL A 47 -4.12 21.52 -26.56
CA VAL A 47 -3.02 20.62 -26.92
C VAL A 47 -3.53 19.31 -27.49
N THR A 48 -4.65 18.78 -26.97
CA THR A 48 -5.24 17.52 -27.46
C THR A 48 -6.18 17.70 -28.65
N SER A 49 -6.84 18.86 -28.79
CA SER A 49 -7.72 19.18 -29.93
C SER A 49 -6.96 19.63 -31.17
N ASP A 50 -5.86 20.37 -31.02
CA ASP A 50 -5.21 21.09 -32.12
C ASP A 50 -3.69 20.87 -32.19
N GLU A 51 -2.93 21.00 -31.09
CA GLU A 51 -1.46 21.00 -31.19
C GLU A 51 -0.89 19.58 -31.48
N MET A 52 -1.30 18.54 -30.77
CA MET A 52 -0.87 17.16 -31.04
C MET A 52 -1.33 16.62 -32.42
N PRO A 53 -2.58 16.83 -32.88
CA PRO A 53 -3.02 16.35 -34.20
C PRO A 53 -2.35 17.09 -35.37
N ASN A 54 -2.10 18.39 -35.25
CA ASN A 54 -1.31 19.12 -36.27
C ASN A 54 0.16 18.70 -36.23
N GLY A 55 0.74 18.47 -35.05
CA GLY A 55 2.10 17.95 -34.90
C GLY A 55 2.30 16.58 -35.54
N LEU A 56 1.38 15.63 -35.30
CA LEU A 56 1.40 14.31 -35.95
C LEU A 56 1.27 14.43 -37.48
N LYS A 57 0.33 15.26 -37.96
CA LYS A 57 0.18 15.55 -39.39
C LYS A 57 1.49 16.05 -39.99
N GLN A 58 2.11 17.07 -39.38
CA GLN A 58 3.34 17.68 -39.87
C GLN A 58 4.49 16.67 -39.92
N TYR A 59 4.71 15.89 -38.86
CA TYR A 59 5.71 14.83 -38.84
C TYR A 59 5.49 13.80 -39.97
N MET A 60 4.24 13.36 -40.17
CA MET A 60 3.93 12.37 -41.20
C MET A 60 4.12 12.94 -42.62
N GLU A 61 3.72 14.19 -42.87
CA GLU A 61 3.83 14.85 -44.17
C GLU A 61 5.28 15.25 -44.53
N CYS A 62 6.07 15.71 -43.54
CA CYS A 62 7.39 16.29 -43.77
C CYS A 62 8.56 15.33 -43.51
N GLU A 63 8.40 14.30 -42.67
CA GLU A 63 9.49 13.38 -42.30
C GLU A 63 9.19 11.94 -42.71
N LEU A 64 8.13 11.33 -42.14
CA LEU A 64 7.92 9.87 -42.25
C LEU A 64 7.59 9.41 -43.66
N LEU A 65 6.60 10.03 -44.32
CA LEU A 65 6.17 9.60 -45.64
C LEU A 65 7.23 9.89 -46.72
N PRO A 66 7.94 11.03 -46.69
CA PRO A 66 9.13 11.24 -47.52
C PRO A 66 10.22 10.16 -47.36
N GLN A 67 10.55 9.74 -46.12
CA GLN A 67 11.52 8.66 -45.88
C GLN A 67 11.04 7.31 -46.47
N LEU A 68 9.73 7.04 -46.40
CA LEU A 68 9.09 5.87 -47.01
C LEU A 68 8.85 6.02 -48.53
N HIS A 69 9.31 7.11 -49.16
CA HIS A 69 9.08 7.44 -50.57
C HIS A 69 7.59 7.57 -50.96
N LEU A 70 6.71 7.80 -49.98
CA LEU A 70 5.26 7.97 -50.13
C LEU A 70 4.91 9.47 -50.21
N LYS A 71 3.98 9.82 -51.10
CA LYS A 71 3.52 11.22 -51.27
C LYS A 71 2.00 11.32 -51.22
N VAL A 72 1.48 12.07 -50.26
CA VAL A 72 0.03 12.32 -50.11
C VAL A 72 -0.37 13.53 -50.96
N SER A 73 -1.20 13.31 -51.99
CA SER A 73 -1.54 14.34 -52.98
C SER A 73 -2.45 15.48 -52.48
N ARG A 74 -3.10 15.29 -51.32
CA ARG A 74 -4.00 16.28 -50.69
C ARG A 74 -3.67 16.55 -49.21
N GLY A 75 -2.53 16.04 -48.74
CA GLY A 75 -2.19 15.99 -47.32
C GLY A 75 -3.07 15.06 -46.48
N ILE A 76 -2.71 14.89 -45.22
CA ILE A 76 -3.47 14.23 -44.16
C ILE A 76 -4.48 15.24 -43.59
N SER A 77 -5.74 14.83 -43.41
CA SER A 77 -6.74 15.69 -42.77
C SER A 77 -6.57 15.70 -41.26
N LEU A 78 -6.91 16.80 -40.59
CA LEU A 78 -6.83 16.90 -39.12
C LEU A 78 -7.72 15.85 -38.43
N VAL A 79 -8.88 15.53 -39.03
CA VAL A 79 -9.79 14.47 -38.58
C VAL A 79 -9.13 13.08 -38.69
N THR A 80 -8.33 12.85 -39.72
CA THR A 80 -7.56 11.60 -39.90
C THR A 80 -6.46 11.48 -38.84
N ALA A 81 -5.72 12.56 -38.56
CA ALA A 81 -4.71 12.58 -37.49
C ALA A 81 -5.35 12.33 -36.11
N HIS A 82 -6.51 12.94 -35.83
CA HIS A 82 -7.33 12.66 -34.64
C HIS A 82 -7.74 11.18 -34.53
N GLN A 83 -8.24 10.59 -35.61
CA GLN A 83 -8.65 9.18 -35.63
C GLN A 83 -7.47 8.23 -35.39
N TRP A 84 -6.28 8.55 -35.91
CA TRP A 84 -5.07 7.78 -35.64
C TRP A 84 -4.61 7.93 -34.18
N LEU A 85 -4.56 9.15 -33.63
CA LEU A 85 -4.28 9.37 -32.20
C LEU A 85 -5.23 8.56 -31.30
N HIS A 86 -6.54 8.59 -31.56
CA HIS A 86 -7.52 7.80 -30.81
C HIS A 86 -7.40 6.29 -31.00
N ARG A 87 -6.84 5.82 -32.13
CA ARG A 87 -6.57 4.39 -32.38
C ARG A 87 -5.31 3.92 -31.65
N GLU A 88 -4.25 4.72 -31.67
CA GLU A 88 -3.01 4.47 -30.91
C GLU A 88 -3.14 4.78 -29.39
N GLY A 89 -4.37 5.02 -28.91
CA GLY A 89 -4.72 5.09 -27.48
C GLY A 89 -4.86 6.49 -26.88
N PHE A 90 -4.40 7.55 -27.55
CA PHE A 90 -4.44 8.92 -27.04
C PHE A 90 -5.89 9.44 -26.95
N LYS A 91 -6.40 9.59 -25.72
CA LYS A 91 -7.78 10.02 -25.43
C LYS A 91 -7.84 10.93 -24.21
N PHE A 92 -8.40 12.13 -24.38
CA PHE A 92 -8.66 13.03 -23.26
C PHE A 92 -9.54 12.33 -22.21
N THR A 93 -8.98 12.09 -21.03
CA THR A 93 -9.63 11.32 -19.96
C THR A 93 -9.62 12.16 -18.68
N THR A 94 -10.80 12.41 -18.11
CA THR A 94 -10.93 13.24 -16.90
C THR A 94 -10.39 12.48 -15.67
N HIS A 95 -9.10 12.67 -15.37
CA HIS A 95 -8.45 12.02 -14.23
C HIS A 95 -9.02 12.51 -12.89
N LYS A 96 -9.98 11.75 -12.35
CA LYS A 96 -10.26 11.70 -10.92
C LYS A 96 -9.05 11.02 -10.26
N LYS A 97 -8.53 11.60 -9.16
CA LYS A 97 -7.36 11.06 -8.44
C LYS A 97 -7.53 9.55 -8.19
N GLY A 98 -6.69 8.74 -8.85
CA GLY A 98 -6.63 7.29 -8.69
C GLY A 98 -5.88 6.86 -7.43
N VAL A 99 -5.49 5.58 -7.40
CA VAL A 99 -4.56 5.03 -6.40
C VAL A 99 -3.20 5.73 -6.49
N TYR A 100 -2.52 5.93 -5.36
CA TYR A 100 -1.26 6.66 -5.28
C TYR A 100 -0.07 5.69 -5.40
N PHE A 101 0.29 5.33 -6.63
CA PHE A 101 1.21 4.24 -7.02
C PHE A 101 2.63 4.21 -6.41
N ASP A 102 3.01 5.15 -5.54
CA ASP A 102 4.34 5.17 -4.93
C ASP A 102 4.54 3.97 -3.99
N GLY A 103 5.73 3.37 -3.99
CA GLY A 103 6.08 2.18 -3.22
C GLY A 103 5.36 0.86 -3.55
N HIS A 104 4.29 0.85 -4.36
CA HIS A 104 3.44 -0.34 -4.57
C HIS A 104 4.17 -1.51 -5.28
N ASP A 105 4.96 -1.18 -6.30
CA ASP A 105 5.68 -2.16 -7.11
C ASP A 105 7.15 -2.35 -6.62
N HIS A 106 7.43 -2.06 -5.33
CA HIS A 106 8.74 -2.27 -4.70
C HIS A 106 8.94 -3.76 -4.34
N PRO A 107 10.14 -4.35 -4.48
CA PRO A 107 10.32 -5.81 -4.38
C PRO A 107 9.79 -6.47 -3.09
N ASP A 108 10.05 -5.92 -1.90
CA ASP A 108 9.54 -6.48 -0.63
C ASP A 108 8.02 -6.33 -0.47
N VAL A 109 7.44 -5.28 -1.05
CA VAL A 109 5.99 -5.04 -1.05
C VAL A 109 5.28 -6.01 -1.99
N VAL A 110 5.85 -6.26 -3.17
CA VAL A 110 5.33 -7.23 -4.15
C VAL A 110 5.50 -8.65 -3.63
N ASP A 111 6.65 -8.99 -3.05
CA ASP A 111 6.89 -10.29 -2.42
C ASP A 111 5.90 -10.57 -1.28
N TYR A 112 5.77 -9.65 -0.31
CA TYR A 112 4.79 -9.79 0.77
C TYR A 112 3.36 -9.90 0.26
N ARG A 113 2.98 -9.10 -0.76
CA ARG A 113 1.66 -9.16 -1.39
C ARG A 113 1.42 -10.54 -2.02
N GLN A 114 2.37 -11.05 -2.79
CA GLN A 114 2.20 -12.25 -3.60
C GLN A 114 2.34 -13.55 -2.81
N ASN A 115 3.28 -13.58 -1.85
CA ASN A 115 3.72 -14.81 -1.19
C ASN A 115 3.21 -14.94 0.26
N VAL A 116 2.65 -13.87 0.85
CA VAL A 116 2.05 -13.90 2.20
C VAL A 116 0.59 -13.48 2.17
N PHE A 117 0.29 -12.23 1.77
CA PHE A 117 -1.06 -11.66 1.90
C PHE A 117 -2.10 -12.36 1.03
N LEU A 118 -1.84 -12.55 -0.27
CA LEU A 118 -2.80 -13.18 -1.18
C LEU A 118 -3.07 -14.65 -0.81
N PRO A 119 -2.06 -15.50 -0.51
CA PRO A 119 -2.30 -16.87 -0.04
C PRO A 119 -3.11 -16.94 1.27
N GLN A 120 -2.83 -16.09 2.26
CA GLN A 120 -3.63 -16.05 3.50
C GLN A 120 -5.07 -15.61 3.23
N MET A 121 -5.27 -14.61 2.36
CA MET A 121 -6.61 -14.18 1.94
C MET A 121 -7.38 -15.28 1.21
N GLU A 122 -6.71 -16.07 0.38
CA GLU A 122 -7.29 -17.21 -0.32
C GLU A 122 -7.72 -18.29 0.68
N GLU A 123 -6.84 -18.69 1.61
CA GLU A 123 -7.13 -19.66 2.68
C GLU A 123 -8.32 -19.24 3.57
N TYR A 124 -8.47 -17.93 3.84
CA TYR A 124 -9.51 -17.41 4.74
C TYR A 124 -10.81 -17.04 4.02
N SER A 125 -10.77 -16.76 2.71
CA SER A 125 -11.91 -16.27 1.92
C SER A 125 -13.20 -17.10 2.09
N CYS A 126 -13.08 -18.43 2.01
CA CYS A 126 -14.18 -19.38 2.14
C CYS A 126 -14.88 -19.39 3.52
N ARG A 127 -14.25 -18.78 4.55
CA ARG A 127 -14.77 -18.66 5.93
C ARG A 127 -15.44 -17.31 6.22
N LEU A 128 -15.39 -16.34 5.30
CA LEU A 128 -15.89 -14.97 5.53
C LEU A 128 -17.42 -14.85 5.29
N VAL A 129 -18.19 -15.38 6.26
CA VAL A 129 -19.64 -15.62 6.11
C VAL A 129 -20.54 -14.43 6.48
N ARG A 130 -20.13 -13.52 7.38
CA ARG A 130 -21.09 -12.60 8.05
C ARG A 130 -20.59 -11.17 8.21
N TYR A 131 -21.34 -10.22 7.65
CA TYR A 131 -21.10 -8.78 7.76
C TYR A 131 -21.90 -8.12 8.88
N SER A 132 -21.19 -7.47 9.79
CA SER A 132 -21.73 -6.39 10.64
C SER A 132 -21.31 -5.03 10.07
N GLY A 133 -22.04 -3.97 10.43
CA GLY A 133 -21.63 -2.59 10.13
C GLY A 133 -20.60 -2.06 11.12
N HIS A 134 -20.47 -0.73 11.19
CA HIS A 134 -19.69 -0.06 12.23
C HIS A 134 -20.20 -0.44 13.64
N LEU A 135 -19.38 -1.18 14.40
CA LEU A 135 -19.66 -1.56 15.77
C LEU A 135 -19.31 -0.40 16.72
N VAL A 136 -20.32 0.37 17.12
CA VAL A 136 -20.14 1.58 17.97
C VAL A 136 -19.39 1.26 19.27
N ASP A 137 -19.74 0.15 19.92
CA ASP A 137 -19.10 -0.35 21.16
C ASP A 137 -17.59 -0.61 21.03
N ALA A 138 -17.12 -0.96 19.83
CA ALA A 138 -15.70 -1.19 19.58
C ALA A 138 -14.88 0.12 19.60
N GLY A 139 -15.55 1.26 19.43
CA GLY A 139 -14.93 2.57 19.30
C GLY A 139 -14.29 3.09 20.60
N CYS A 140 -13.18 3.82 20.43
CA CYS A 140 -12.59 4.63 21.49
C CYS A 140 -12.42 6.08 21.03
N SER A 141 -12.35 7.00 21.99
CA SER A 141 -12.07 8.40 21.76
C SER A 141 -11.10 8.87 22.84
N LEU A 142 -10.07 9.58 22.40
CA LEU A 142 -9.10 10.25 23.26
C LEU A 142 -9.46 11.73 23.33
N GLU A 143 -9.16 12.38 24.45
CA GLU A 143 -9.06 13.84 24.51
C GLU A 143 -7.58 14.22 24.47
N TYR A 144 -7.21 15.14 23.59
CA TYR A 144 -5.82 15.46 23.30
C TYR A 144 -5.26 16.42 24.35
N GLY A 145 -4.20 16.01 25.05
CA GLY A 145 -3.60 16.78 26.12
C GLY A 145 -2.70 17.92 25.64
N LYS A 146 -2.01 18.56 26.58
CA LYS A 146 -0.90 19.46 26.26
C LYS A 146 0.38 18.64 26.12
N ASN A 147 1.41 19.21 25.49
CA ASN A 147 2.78 18.67 25.54
C ASN A 147 2.94 17.17 25.17
N TYR A 148 2.19 16.68 24.18
CA TYR A 148 2.16 15.27 23.73
C TYR A 148 1.53 14.26 24.70
N GLU A 149 0.86 14.72 25.76
CA GLU A 149 0.01 13.86 26.60
C GLU A 149 -1.22 13.37 25.80
N GLY A 150 -1.54 12.08 25.90
CA GLY A 150 -2.73 11.49 25.25
C GLY A 150 -2.54 11.07 23.78
N TYR A 151 -1.31 10.88 23.29
CA TYR A 151 -1.08 10.23 21.99
C TYR A 151 -1.57 8.77 21.98
N TRP A 152 -2.10 8.32 20.84
CA TRP A 152 -2.51 6.93 20.66
C TRP A 152 -1.29 6.03 20.35
N ASN A 153 -1.01 5.05 21.21
CA ASN A 153 0.10 4.11 21.09
C ASN A 153 -0.39 2.65 20.93
N GLY A 154 0.54 1.71 20.76
CA GLY A 154 0.23 0.28 20.63
C GLY A 154 -0.46 -0.31 21.86
N GLU A 155 -0.06 0.10 23.07
CA GLU A 155 -0.70 -0.32 24.33
C GLU A 155 -2.18 0.08 24.39
N LEU A 156 -2.52 1.30 24.00
CA LEU A 156 -3.90 1.79 23.94
C LEU A 156 -4.72 1.04 22.88
N PHE A 157 -4.11 0.64 21.76
CA PHE A 157 -4.76 -0.24 20.78
C PHE A 157 -4.98 -1.65 21.33
N VAL A 158 -3.97 -2.26 21.95
CA VAL A 158 -4.08 -3.58 22.62
C VAL A 158 -5.14 -3.56 23.72
N LYS A 159 -5.22 -2.47 24.49
CA LYS A 159 -6.26 -2.24 25.49
C LYS A 159 -7.64 -2.12 24.84
N GLN A 160 -7.80 -1.31 23.78
CA GLN A 160 -9.05 -1.22 23.03
C GLN A 160 -9.47 -2.58 22.45
N LEU A 161 -8.52 -3.36 21.94
CA LEU A 161 -8.73 -4.69 21.39
C LEU A 161 -9.28 -5.66 22.44
N LYS A 162 -8.60 -5.76 23.59
CA LYS A 162 -8.97 -6.61 24.74
C LYS A 162 -10.29 -6.17 25.40
N GLU A 163 -10.48 -4.87 25.65
CA GLU A 163 -11.64 -4.35 26.41
C GLU A 163 -12.88 -4.04 25.57
N LYS A 164 -12.74 -3.77 24.27
CA LYS A 164 -13.84 -3.27 23.41
C LYS A 164 -14.03 -4.04 22.12
N ILE A 165 -13.00 -4.15 21.27
CA ILE A 165 -13.20 -4.63 19.89
C ILE A 165 -13.62 -6.10 19.87
N ILE A 166 -12.89 -6.96 20.59
CA ILE A 166 -13.22 -8.38 20.67
C ILE A 166 -14.56 -8.60 21.38
N PRO A 167 -14.81 -8.04 22.59
CA PRO A 167 -16.13 -8.12 23.22
C PRO A 167 -17.30 -7.59 22.36
N ALA A 168 -17.09 -6.57 21.53
CA ALA A 168 -18.12 -6.07 20.61
C ALA A 168 -18.37 -7.04 19.44
N PHE A 169 -17.32 -7.65 18.88
CA PHE A 169 -17.43 -8.71 17.89
C PHE A 169 -18.17 -9.94 18.46
N GLU A 170 -17.79 -10.40 19.65
CA GLU A 170 -18.45 -11.51 20.34
C GLU A 170 -19.93 -11.23 20.62
N ARG A 171 -20.31 -10.01 21.01
CA ARG A 171 -21.73 -9.62 21.17
C ARG A 171 -22.49 -9.61 19.84
N ALA A 172 -21.85 -9.17 18.75
CA ALA A 172 -22.50 -9.04 17.45
C ALA A 172 -22.59 -10.36 16.65
N HIS A 173 -21.66 -11.30 16.87
CA HIS A 173 -21.56 -12.57 16.13
C HIS A 173 -21.78 -13.81 17.00
N GLY A 174 -21.32 -13.79 18.25
CA GLY A 174 -21.28 -14.91 19.21
C GLY A 174 -19.88 -15.49 19.36
N ALA A 175 -19.46 -15.83 20.59
CA ALA A 175 -18.12 -16.35 20.92
C ALA A 175 -17.72 -17.70 20.27
N ARG A 176 -18.58 -18.28 19.42
CA ARG A 176 -18.28 -19.45 18.57
C ARG A 176 -17.70 -19.09 17.19
N TYR A 177 -17.47 -17.81 16.93
CA TYR A 177 -16.90 -17.30 15.68
C TYR A 177 -15.49 -16.75 15.92
N GLN A 178 -14.62 -16.98 14.95
CA GLN A 178 -13.28 -16.40 14.93
C GLN A 178 -13.30 -15.09 14.13
N ALA A 179 -12.67 -14.04 14.65
CA ALA A 179 -12.46 -12.81 13.90
C ALA A 179 -11.20 -12.91 13.03
N LEU A 180 -11.24 -12.29 11.85
CA LEU A 180 -10.06 -11.99 11.04
C LEU A 180 -9.83 -10.47 11.08
N PHE A 181 -8.71 -10.06 11.66
CA PHE A 181 -8.30 -8.67 11.77
C PHE A 181 -7.42 -8.27 10.58
N PHE A 182 -7.80 -7.18 9.92
CA PHE A 182 -7.02 -6.52 8.89
C PHE A 182 -6.35 -5.30 9.52
N ILE A 183 -5.04 -5.37 9.71
CA ILE A 183 -4.24 -4.32 10.36
C ILE A 183 -3.43 -3.58 9.29
N ASP A 184 -3.45 -2.26 9.27
CA ASP A 184 -2.58 -1.48 8.37
C ASP A 184 -1.17 -1.33 8.95
N ASN A 185 -0.18 -1.13 8.07
CA ASN A 185 1.24 -0.96 8.40
C ASN A 185 1.54 0.43 9.06
N SER A 186 0.77 0.81 10.08
CA SER A 186 0.94 2.05 10.84
C SER A 186 2.04 1.92 11.90
N GLN A 187 2.66 3.04 12.29
CA GLN A 187 3.65 3.05 13.38
C GLN A 187 3.04 2.65 14.73
N GLY A 188 1.77 3.01 14.99
CA GLY A 188 1.05 2.58 16.19
C GLY A 188 0.79 1.08 16.24
N HIS A 189 0.70 0.43 15.08
CA HIS A 189 0.56 -1.02 14.97
C HIS A 189 1.90 -1.78 14.93
N SER A 190 3.01 -1.07 14.73
CA SER A 190 4.38 -1.62 14.73
C SER A 190 4.97 -1.75 16.14
N ALA A 191 4.12 -1.91 17.16
CA ALA A 191 4.52 -2.10 18.54
C ALA A 191 4.80 -3.58 18.84
N TYR A 192 5.76 -3.84 19.72
CA TYR A 192 6.23 -5.16 20.12
C TYR A 192 6.17 -5.28 21.64
N ALA A 193 6.12 -6.51 22.16
CA ALA A 193 6.18 -6.77 23.60
C ALA A 193 7.53 -6.32 24.21
N GLU A 194 7.60 -6.13 25.54
CA GLU A 194 8.83 -5.65 26.21
C GLU A 194 9.99 -6.65 26.12
N ASP A 195 9.69 -7.94 25.95
CA ASP A 195 10.61 -9.06 25.80
C ASP A 195 10.88 -9.44 24.32
N ALA A 196 10.30 -8.71 23.36
CA ALA A 196 10.37 -9.04 21.95
C ALA A 196 11.80 -8.99 21.36
N LEU A 197 12.08 -9.96 20.49
CA LEU A 197 13.38 -10.17 19.87
C LEU A 197 13.67 -9.14 18.77
N LEU A 198 14.22 -7.98 19.15
CA LEU A 198 14.50 -6.87 18.23
C LEU A 198 15.95 -6.40 18.25
N VAL A 199 16.63 -6.47 17.09
CA VAL A 199 18.01 -5.95 16.93
C VAL A 199 18.12 -4.43 17.14
N SER A 200 17.01 -3.69 17.16
CA SER A 200 16.99 -2.27 17.58
C SER A 200 17.20 -2.05 19.07
N TRP A 201 16.98 -3.08 19.90
CA TRP A 201 17.08 -3.01 21.36
C TRP A 201 18.35 -3.70 21.90
N MET A 202 19.12 -4.37 21.04
CA MET A 202 20.35 -5.07 21.41
C MET A 202 21.60 -4.17 21.41
N ASN A 203 22.50 -4.41 22.37
CA ASN A 203 23.82 -3.79 22.44
C ASN A 203 24.78 -4.32 21.35
N VAL A 204 25.83 -3.57 21.00
CA VAL A 204 26.86 -4.02 20.04
C VAL A 204 27.98 -4.85 20.69
N ASN A 205 28.28 -4.58 21.96
CA ASN A 205 29.28 -5.27 22.79
C ASN A 205 28.60 -6.33 23.69
N PRO A 206 29.32 -7.26 24.34
CA PRO A 206 28.74 -8.52 24.84
C PRO A 206 28.17 -8.57 26.27
N ASP A 207 27.09 -9.35 26.34
CA ASP A 207 26.10 -9.78 27.34
C ASP A 207 25.37 -10.99 26.62
N GLY A 208 24.82 -12.11 27.19
CA GLY A 208 25.07 -13.60 26.93
C GLY A 208 24.42 -14.77 26.08
N TRP A 209 25.07 -15.37 25.03
CA TRP A 209 24.99 -16.82 24.55
C TRP A 209 26.20 -17.30 23.63
N TYR A 210 26.66 -18.58 23.58
CA TYR A 210 27.81 -19.04 22.68
C TYR A 210 27.97 -20.58 22.33
N HIS A 211 28.44 -20.96 21.11
CA HIS A 211 28.74 -22.33 20.57
C HIS A 211 30.25 -22.67 20.38
N THR A 212 30.64 -23.97 20.32
CA THR A 212 32.05 -24.44 20.41
C THR A 212 32.68 -25.08 19.15
N ALA A 213 34.01 -25.22 19.16
CA ALA A 213 34.84 -25.72 18.07
C ALA A 213 34.78 -27.24 17.84
N ASP A 214 34.13 -27.97 18.76
CA ASP A 214 34.14 -29.44 18.82
C ASP A 214 33.03 -30.09 17.96
N GLY A 215 32.28 -29.26 17.21
CA GLY A 215 31.25 -29.70 16.26
C GLY A 215 29.83 -29.84 16.83
N PHE A 216 29.57 -29.37 18.06
CA PHE A 216 28.27 -29.45 18.70
C PHE A 216 27.45 -28.16 18.58
N THR A 217 26.26 -28.26 17.98
CA THR A 217 25.20 -27.26 18.04
C THR A 217 24.42 -27.40 19.36
N VAL A 218 24.07 -26.27 19.99
CA VAL A 218 23.33 -26.17 21.26
C VAL A 218 22.06 -25.33 21.02
N VAL A 219 21.04 -25.44 21.87
CA VAL A 219 19.86 -24.55 21.77
C VAL A 219 20.15 -23.21 22.44
N GLN A 220 19.82 -22.13 21.76
CA GLN A 220 20.34 -20.78 22.03
C GLN A 220 19.40 -19.97 22.93
N GLN A 221 19.80 -19.72 24.18
CA GLN A 221 19.06 -18.88 25.14
C GLN A 221 19.46 -17.41 24.99
N MET A 222 18.53 -16.47 25.00
CA MET A 222 18.84 -15.03 24.83
C MET A 222 19.71 -14.42 25.95
N VAL A 223 19.97 -15.17 27.02
CA VAL A 223 20.60 -14.77 28.28
C VAL A 223 21.65 -15.79 28.69
N PHE A 224 22.79 -15.33 29.25
CA PHE A 224 23.85 -16.22 29.73
C PHE A 224 23.26 -17.13 30.82
N SER A 225 23.66 -18.41 30.84
CA SER A 225 23.39 -19.27 31.99
C SER A 225 23.87 -18.61 33.30
N GLN A 226 23.18 -18.91 34.40
CA GLN A 226 23.58 -18.49 35.75
C GLN A 226 24.98 -19.01 36.15
N ASP A 227 25.50 -20.02 35.45
CA ASP A 227 26.85 -20.56 35.66
C ASP A 227 27.93 -19.87 34.79
N HIS A 228 27.59 -18.83 34.01
CA HIS A 228 28.55 -18.23 33.07
C HIS A 228 29.67 -17.44 33.80
N PRO A 229 30.97 -17.77 33.61
CA PRO A 229 32.06 -17.38 34.51
C PRO A 229 32.41 -15.89 34.60
N VAL A 230 31.79 -15.03 33.79
CA VAL A 230 32.06 -13.57 33.74
C VAL A 230 30.79 -12.72 33.78
N HIS A 231 29.63 -13.30 33.48
CA HIS A 231 28.40 -12.55 33.15
C HIS A 231 27.13 -13.40 33.42
N PRO A 232 26.92 -13.96 34.62
CA PRO A 232 25.79 -14.86 34.86
C PRO A 232 24.44 -14.13 34.74
N GLY A 233 23.56 -14.60 33.86
CA GLY A 233 22.22 -14.01 33.69
C GLY A 233 22.13 -12.72 32.86
N GLU A 234 23.15 -12.32 32.09
CA GLU A 234 23.14 -11.11 31.24
C GLU A 234 22.78 -11.41 29.75
N PRO A 235 22.17 -10.50 28.95
CA PRO A 235 21.54 -10.81 27.63
C PRO A 235 22.34 -10.52 26.31
N LYS A 236 22.39 -11.45 25.33
CA LYS A 236 22.97 -11.39 23.93
C LYS A 236 23.20 -10.04 23.24
N GLY A 237 24.35 -9.41 23.40
CA GLY A 237 24.84 -8.34 22.54
C GLY A 237 25.23 -8.83 21.14
N ILE A 238 24.84 -8.06 20.12
CA ILE A 238 24.95 -8.33 18.68
C ILE A 238 26.24 -9.04 18.28
N LYS A 239 27.42 -8.54 18.71
CA LYS A 239 28.72 -9.11 18.31
C LYS A 239 28.80 -10.61 18.55
N ALA A 240 28.27 -11.07 19.68
CA ALA A 240 28.42 -12.46 20.07
C ALA A 240 27.19 -13.32 19.81
N VAL A 241 26.01 -12.73 19.55
CA VAL A 241 24.93 -13.38 18.77
C VAL A 241 25.40 -13.70 17.34
N MET A 242 26.28 -12.88 16.77
CA MET A 242 26.87 -13.18 15.46
C MET A 242 28.04 -14.18 15.52
N LEU A 243 28.77 -14.26 16.64
CA LEU A 243 29.78 -15.31 16.85
C LEU A 243 29.12 -16.68 17.08
N GLU A 244 28.02 -16.71 17.83
CA GLU A 244 27.10 -17.85 17.95
C GLU A 244 26.74 -18.45 16.59
N ARG A 245 26.12 -17.63 15.75
CA ARG A 245 25.51 -18.05 14.49
C ARG A 245 26.48 -18.08 13.31
N GLY A 246 27.79 -18.06 13.58
CA GLY A 246 28.86 -18.11 12.57
C GLY A 246 28.94 -16.92 11.59
N CYS A 247 28.11 -15.89 11.75
CA CYS A 247 28.00 -14.78 10.80
C CYS A 247 28.83 -13.53 11.18
N TRP A 248 29.59 -13.56 12.28
CA TRP A 248 30.55 -12.52 12.62
C TRP A 248 31.83 -12.64 11.79
N ASN A 249 32.04 -11.70 10.85
CA ASN A 249 33.25 -11.64 10.04
C ASN A 249 34.29 -10.59 10.50
N GLY A 250 33.99 -9.83 11.56
CA GLY A 250 34.91 -8.84 12.17
C GLY A 250 35.24 -7.59 11.35
N GLN A 251 34.93 -7.57 10.05
CA GLN A 251 35.21 -6.46 9.13
C GLN A 251 33.98 -5.58 8.88
N ILE A 252 32.77 -6.10 9.12
CA ILE A 252 31.53 -5.34 8.94
C ILE A 252 31.24 -4.42 10.14
N ARG A 253 30.78 -3.21 9.81
CA ARG A 253 30.35 -2.14 10.74
C ARG A 253 29.12 -2.56 11.55
N GLY A 254 29.06 -2.14 12.82
CA GLY A 254 27.93 -2.41 13.73
C GLY A 254 26.56 -1.99 13.18
N LYS A 255 26.48 -0.75 12.67
CA LYS A 255 25.29 -0.21 11.97
C LYS A 255 25.70 0.66 10.79
N CYS A 256 24.80 0.81 9.82
CA CYS A 256 24.93 1.83 8.77
C CYS A 256 24.82 3.25 9.37
N SER A 257 25.44 4.23 8.72
CA SER A 257 25.32 5.65 9.08
C SER A 257 24.00 6.27 8.60
N SER A 258 23.52 5.83 7.43
CA SER A 258 22.17 6.04 6.92
C SER A 258 21.27 4.83 7.23
N ARG A 259 19.99 4.89 6.83
CA ARG A 259 19.16 3.68 6.69
C ARG A 259 19.89 2.66 5.80
N CYS A 260 19.81 1.38 6.16
CA CYS A 260 20.31 0.26 5.37
C CYS A 260 19.62 0.20 3.99
N ASN A 261 20.31 -0.25 2.95
CA ASN A 261 19.62 -0.67 1.73
C ASN A 261 18.82 -1.96 2.05
N SER A 262 17.55 -2.04 1.63
CA SER A 262 16.72 -3.24 1.73
C SER A 262 17.42 -4.42 1.05
N ASP A 263 17.97 -4.16 -0.13
CA ASP A 263 18.43 -5.16 -1.09
C ASP A 263 19.80 -5.77 -0.72
N VAL A 264 20.42 -5.30 0.38
CA VAL A 264 21.74 -5.73 0.84
C VAL A 264 21.64 -6.29 2.26
N MET A 265 21.56 -7.62 2.36
CA MET A 265 21.49 -8.34 3.64
C MET A 265 22.74 -8.13 4.50
N GLU A 266 23.92 -7.99 3.88
CA GLU A 266 25.22 -7.90 4.58
C GLU A 266 25.76 -6.46 4.74
N CYS A 267 24.90 -5.43 4.81
CA CYS A 267 25.39 -4.04 4.83
C CYS A 267 25.90 -3.54 6.20
N CYS A 268 25.50 -4.18 7.29
CA CYS A 268 25.97 -3.96 8.67
C CYS A 268 25.54 -5.12 9.59
N ASN A 269 26.19 -5.25 10.75
CA ASN A 269 25.89 -6.31 11.74
C ASN A 269 24.41 -6.31 12.17
N LYS A 270 23.81 -5.13 12.35
CA LYS A 270 22.37 -5.01 12.63
C LYS A 270 21.50 -5.64 11.54
N ARG A 271 21.80 -5.40 10.25
CA ARG A 271 21.04 -5.95 9.12
C ARG A 271 21.21 -7.47 9.00
N ILE A 272 22.41 -7.98 9.27
CA ILE A 272 22.71 -9.42 9.23
C ILE A 272 21.95 -10.18 10.31
N LEU A 273 21.69 -9.58 11.47
CA LEU A 273 20.78 -10.15 12.48
C LEU A 273 19.30 -9.94 12.10
N GLU A 274 18.91 -8.75 11.63
CA GLU A 274 17.53 -8.48 11.21
C GLU A 274 17.03 -9.50 10.18
N CYS A 275 17.89 -9.91 9.24
CA CYS A 275 17.57 -10.87 8.17
C CYS A 275 17.55 -12.35 8.61
N GLN A 276 17.65 -12.69 9.89
CA GLN A 276 17.61 -14.10 10.34
C GLN A 276 16.19 -14.55 10.71
N PRO A 277 15.89 -15.86 10.63
CA PRO A 277 14.52 -16.35 10.75
C PRO A 277 13.82 -15.92 12.03
N ASP A 278 14.46 -16.08 13.19
CA ASP A 278 13.90 -15.69 14.49
C ASP A 278 13.60 -14.17 14.62
N PHE A 279 14.47 -13.31 14.06
CA PHE A 279 14.23 -11.86 14.00
C PHE A 279 13.19 -11.44 12.94
N GLN A 280 12.90 -12.29 11.95
CA GLN A 280 11.81 -12.08 10.97
C GLN A 280 10.48 -12.71 11.44
N GLU A 281 10.53 -13.75 12.26
CA GLU A 281 9.39 -14.45 12.85
C GLU A 281 8.83 -13.74 14.09
N GLN A 282 9.60 -12.84 14.72
CA GLN A 282 9.13 -12.01 15.84
C GLN A 282 7.89 -11.19 15.43
N ARG A 283 6.77 -11.47 16.09
CA ARG A 283 5.46 -10.88 15.82
C ARG A 283 5.30 -9.55 16.53
N SER A 284 4.34 -8.75 16.08
CA SER A 284 3.92 -7.54 16.79
C SER A 284 3.04 -7.90 18.00
N LEU A 285 3.06 -7.05 19.03
CA LEU A 285 2.24 -7.20 20.25
C LEU A 285 0.74 -7.29 19.95
N ILE A 286 0.31 -6.65 18.85
CA ILE A 286 -1.07 -6.70 18.35
C ILE A 286 -1.36 -8.08 17.76
N GLN A 287 -0.49 -8.61 16.91
CA GLN A 287 -0.67 -9.95 16.34
C GLN A 287 -0.66 -11.02 17.44
N GLU A 288 0.29 -10.95 18.37
CA GLU A 288 0.38 -11.84 19.52
C GLU A 288 -0.92 -11.78 20.34
N THR A 289 -1.39 -10.59 20.70
CA THR A 289 -2.69 -10.42 21.40
C THR A 289 -3.88 -11.01 20.63
N ILE A 290 -3.95 -10.81 19.31
CA ILE A 290 -5.06 -11.31 18.49
C ILE A 290 -5.06 -12.84 18.46
N GLU A 291 -3.89 -13.46 18.28
CA GLU A 291 -3.74 -14.91 18.21
C GLU A 291 -3.90 -15.59 19.59
N GLU A 292 -3.38 -14.98 20.67
CA GLU A 292 -3.63 -15.40 22.07
C GLU A 292 -5.14 -15.46 22.39
N MET A 293 -5.91 -14.49 21.89
CA MET A 293 -7.37 -14.44 22.07
C MET A 293 -8.12 -15.33 21.06
N GLY A 294 -7.42 -16.23 20.36
CA GLY A 294 -8.02 -17.22 19.47
C GLY A 294 -8.56 -16.62 18.17
N HIS A 295 -8.02 -15.49 17.71
CA HIS A 295 -8.41 -14.81 16.47
C HIS A 295 -7.26 -14.78 15.45
N LEU A 296 -7.55 -14.38 14.21
CA LEU A 296 -6.58 -14.33 13.11
C LEU A 296 -6.18 -12.89 12.82
N CYS A 297 -4.90 -12.66 12.50
CA CYS A 297 -4.35 -11.35 12.15
C CYS A 297 -3.68 -11.40 10.78
N ILE A 298 -4.04 -10.48 9.88
CA ILE A 298 -3.34 -10.19 8.63
C ILE A 298 -2.93 -8.72 8.62
N PHE A 299 -1.69 -8.45 8.22
CA PHE A 299 -1.26 -7.10 7.87
C PHE A 299 -1.55 -6.81 6.40
N LEU A 300 -2.15 -5.66 6.13
CA LEU A 300 -2.38 -5.17 4.77
C LEU A 300 -1.04 -4.79 4.11
N PRO A 301 -0.80 -5.14 2.83
CA PRO A 301 0.44 -4.79 2.14
C PRO A 301 0.69 -3.29 2.15
N LYS A 302 1.97 -2.90 2.34
CA LYS A 302 2.38 -1.50 2.42
C LYS A 302 1.95 -0.75 1.13
N PHE A 303 1.58 0.51 1.30
CA PHE A 303 1.12 1.43 0.24
C PHE A 303 -0.22 1.09 -0.46
N HIS A 304 -0.61 -0.20 -0.54
CA HIS A 304 -1.82 -0.72 -1.21
C HIS A 304 -3.16 -0.34 -0.52
N CYS A 305 -3.48 0.95 -0.50
CA CYS A 305 -4.69 1.47 0.14
C CYS A 305 -6.01 1.01 -0.51
N GLU A 306 -5.97 0.50 -1.73
CA GLU A 306 -7.10 -0.08 -2.45
C GLU A 306 -7.49 -1.50 -1.98
N LEU A 307 -6.58 -2.19 -1.30
CA LEU A 307 -6.88 -3.43 -0.56
C LEU A 307 -7.53 -3.14 0.80
N ASN A 308 -7.36 -1.92 1.33
CA ASN A 308 -7.91 -1.50 2.62
C ASN A 308 -9.27 -0.79 2.46
N PHE A 309 -10.37 -1.55 2.41
CA PHE A 309 -11.70 -0.98 2.16
C PHE A 309 -12.20 0.02 3.23
N ILE A 310 -11.57 0.08 4.42
CA ILE A 310 -11.90 1.09 5.44
C ILE A 310 -11.53 2.51 5.00
N GLU A 311 -10.62 2.70 4.04
CA GLU A 311 -10.30 4.02 3.49
C GLU A 311 -11.50 4.63 2.75
N PHE A 312 -12.33 3.81 2.10
CA PHE A 312 -13.56 4.29 1.47
C PHE A 312 -14.65 4.63 2.52
N PHE A 313 -14.71 3.86 3.61
CA PHE A 313 -15.55 4.18 4.78
C PHE A 313 -15.16 5.53 5.38
N TRP A 314 -13.88 5.73 5.72
CA TRP A 314 -13.37 7.00 6.20
C TRP A 314 -13.51 8.13 5.17
N GLY A 315 -13.39 7.84 3.87
CA GLY A 315 -13.67 8.80 2.80
C GLY A 315 -15.11 9.31 2.83
N ARG A 316 -16.10 8.45 3.12
CA ARG A 316 -17.50 8.85 3.31
C ARG A 316 -17.73 9.61 4.62
N VAL A 317 -17.13 9.17 5.73
CA VAL A 317 -17.20 9.86 7.03
C VAL A 317 -16.61 11.27 6.93
N LYS A 318 -15.40 11.40 6.36
CA LYS A 318 -14.72 12.69 6.11
C LYS A 318 -15.51 13.60 5.17
N LYS A 319 -16.25 13.04 4.18
CA LYS A 319 -17.18 13.82 3.35
C LYS A 319 -18.42 14.27 4.14
N TYR A 320 -19.10 13.38 4.87
CA TYR A 320 -20.26 13.76 5.67
C TYR A 320 -19.91 14.89 6.64
N ILE A 321 -18.78 14.79 7.34
CA ILE A 321 -18.30 15.84 8.25
C ILE A 321 -18.10 17.15 7.47
N ARG A 322 -17.38 17.16 6.34
CA ARG A 322 -17.19 18.37 5.53
C ARG A 322 -18.50 18.99 5.01
N ASP A 323 -19.50 18.17 4.73
CA ASP A 323 -20.80 18.63 4.22
C ASP A 323 -21.73 19.16 5.33
N ASN A 324 -21.46 18.89 6.62
CA ASN A 324 -22.38 19.18 7.74
C ASN A 324 -21.73 19.88 8.96
N CYS A 325 -20.41 20.10 8.97
CA CYS A 325 -19.65 20.69 10.09
C CYS A 325 -19.09 22.06 9.71
N ASP A 326 -19.17 23.05 10.61
CA ASP A 326 -18.62 24.40 10.39
C ASP A 326 -17.09 24.50 10.60
N ASN A 327 -16.45 23.36 10.89
CA ASN A 327 -15.04 23.17 11.27
C ASN A 327 -14.70 23.56 12.72
N SER A 328 -15.69 23.86 13.57
CA SER A 328 -15.50 23.90 15.02
C SER A 328 -15.36 22.50 15.62
N PHE A 329 -14.69 22.41 16.77
CA PHE A 329 -14.50 21.14 17.48
C PHE A 329 -15.82 20.56 18.02
N GLU A 330 -16.74 21.42 18.48
CA GLU A 330 -18.04 20.97 19.02
C GLU A 330 -18.95 20.39 17.93
N THR A 331 -19.07 21.05 16.76
CA THR A 331 -19.84 20.46 15.65
C THR A 331 -19.16 19.21 15.10
N LEU A 332 -17.83 19.10 15.17
CA LEU A 332 -17.11 17.85 14.83
C LEU A 332 -17.45 16.73 15.82
N LYS A 333 -17.40 17.00 17.14
CA LYS A 333 -17.73 16.06 18.22
C LYS A 333 -19.18 15.57 18.12
N ALA A 334 -20.11 16.46 17.78
CA ALA A 334 -21.52 16.13 17.51
C ALA A 334 -21.75 15.40 16.17
N SER A 335 -21.03 15.76 15.10
CA SER A 335 -21.22 15.19 13.76
C SER A 335 -20.57 13.82 13.56
N LEU A 336 -19.48 13.51 14.27
CA LEU A 336 -18.72 12.26 14.06
C LEU A 336 -19.57 10.99 14.29
N PRO A 337 -20.38 10.85 15.36
CA PRO A 337 -21.26 9.69 15.53
C PRO A 337 -22.29 9.54 14.38
N LEU A 338 -22.87 10.66 13.93
CA LEU A 338 -23.82 10.68 12.81
C LEU A 338 -23.14 10.30 11.49
N ALA A 339 -21.91 10.80 11.27
CA ALA A 339 -21.10 10.48 10.10
C ALA A 339 -20.76 8.99 10.02
N LEU A 340 -20.38 8.37 11.15
CA LEU A 340 -20.09 6.94 11.27
C LEU A 340 -21.35 6.09 10.99
N GLN A 341 -22.51 6.50 11.54
CA GLN A 341 -23.79 5.83 11.30
C GLN A 341 -24.33 6.02 9.87
N SER A 342 -23.92 7.07 9.15
CA SER A 342 -24.39 7.38 7.80
C SER A 342 -23.91 6.39 6.72
N VAL A 343 -22.92 5.54 7.03
CA VAL A 343 -22.31 4.63 6.05
C VAL A 343 -23.06 3.29 6.02
N GLN A 344 -23.92 3.13 5.03
CA GLN A 344 -24.76 1.94 4.87
C GLN A 344 -23.95 0.66 4.59
N LEU A 345 -24.34 -0.45 5.21
CA LEU A 345 -23.68 -1.77 5.08
C LEU A 345 -23.58 -2.28 3.62
N CYS A 346 -24.58 -1.98 2.79
CA CYS A 346 -24.54 -2.29 1.36
C CYS A 346 -23.41 -1.55 0.61
N THR A 347 -23.02 -0.36 1.08
CA THR A 347 -21.92 0.41 0.50
C THR A 347 -20.57 -0.15 0.94
N ILE A 348 -20.45 -0.62 2.19
CA ILE A 348 -19.25 -1.27 2.71
C ILE A 348 -18.90 -2.52 1.89
N ARG A 349 -19.89 -3.41 1.67
CA ARG A 349 -19.72 -4.60 0.82
C ARG A 349 -19.28 -4.28 -0.61
N LEU A 350 -19.76 -3.17 -1.20
CA LEU A 350 -19.33 -2.75 -2.55
C LEU A 350 -17.85 -2.32 -2.61
N TRP A 351 -17.27 -1.84 -1.52
CA TRP A 351 -15.86 -1.50 -1.45
C TRP A 351 -14.99 -2.72 -1.20
N GLU A 352 -15.43 -3.62 -0.32
CA GLU A 352 -14.79 -4.90 -0.07
C GLU A 352 -14.75 -5.78 -1.33
N HIS A 353 -15.89 -5.95 -2.03
CA HIS A 353 -15.94 -6.61 -3.34
C HIS A 353 -14.97 -5.98 -4.36
N ARG A 354 -14.77 -4.66 -4.30
CA ARG A 354 -13.78 -3.98 -5.13
C ARG A 354 -12.35 -4.32 -4.72
N SER A 355 -12.06 -4.46 -3.42
CA SER A 355 -10.77 -4.92 -2.92
C SER A 355 -10.50 -6.38 -3.31
N TYR A 356 -11.49 -7.27 -3.31
CA TYR A 356 -11.33 -8.62 -3.88
C TYR A 356 -11.00 -8.57 -5.38
N HIS A 357 -11.65 -7.72 -6.19
CA HIS A 357 -11.27 -7.56 -7.60
C HIS A 357 -9.83 -7.01 -7.82
N TRP A 358 -9.26 -6.31 -6.83
CA TRP A 358 -7.82 -5.99 -6.84
C TRP A 358 -6.97 -7.20 -6.46
N MET A 359 -7.38 -8.00 -5.48
CA MET A 359 -6.70 -9.26 -5.13
C MET A 359 -6.66 -10.22 -6.32
N GLU A 360 -7.78 -10.43 -7.01
CA GLU A 360 -7.88 -11.23 -8.25
C GLU A 360 -6.91 -10.70 -9.34
N ALA A 361 -6.82 -9.39 -9.51
CA ALA A 361 -5.91 -8.78 -10.48
C ALA A 361 -4.43 -8.95 -10.10
N TYR A 362 -4.09 -8.93 -8.81
CA TYR A 362 -2.75 -9.20 -8.31
C TYR A 362 -2.39 -10.71 -8.33
N GLN A 363 -3.34 -11.62 -8.08
CA GLN A 363 -3.16 -13.07 -8.24
C GLN A 363 -2.76 -13.43 -9.69
N LEU A 364 -3.26 -12.69 -10.69
CA LEU A 364 -2.84 -12.79 -12.10
C LEU A 364 -1.44 -12.21 -12.39
N GLY A 365 -0.68 -11.78 -11.37
CA GLY A 365 0.66 -11.23 -11.49
C GLY A 365 0.74 -9.82 -12.08
N LEU A 366 -0.38 -9.08 -12.15
CA LEU A 366 -0.38 -7.74 -12.75
C LEU A 366 0.31 -6.71 -11.85
N GLY A 367 1.06 -5.81 -12.48
CA GLY A 367 1.53 -4.58 -11.85
C GLY A 367 0.36 -3.64 -11.51
N THR A 368 0.55 -2.77 -10.53
CA THR A 368 -0.51 -1.92 -9.93
C THR A 368 -1.31 -1.10 -10.96
N LYS A 369 -0.69 -0.68 -12.06
CA LYS A 369 -1.35 0.06 -13.16
C LYS A 369 -2.31 -0.81 -13.96
N ASP A 370 -1.88 -2.01 -14.34
CA ASP A 370 -2.69 -2.93 -15.15
C ASP A 370 -3.81 -3.57 -14.31
N ALA A 371 -3.54 -3.84 -13.03
CA ALA A 371 -4.56 -4.18 -12.05
C ALA A 371 -5.63 -3.08 -11.94
N GLN A 372 -5.22 -1.79 -11.88
CA GLN A 372 -6.17 -0.68 -11.89
C GLN A 372 -7.02 -0.67 -13.16
N LEU A 373 -6.43 -0.89 -14.34
CA LEU A 373 -7.16 -0.96 -15.60
C LEU A 373 -8.12 -2.15 -15.66
N GLN A 374 -7.79 -3.29 -15.03
CA GLN A 374 -8.71 -4.43 -14.89
C GLN A 374 -9.90 -4.08 -13.98
N VAL A 375 -9.66 -3.56 -12.77
CA VAL A 375 -10.73 -3.17 -11.83
C VAL A 375 -11.61 -2.04 -12.39
N GLN A 376 -11.05 -1.14 -13.20
CA GLN A 376 -11.82 -0.13 -13.93
C GLN A 376 -12.74 -0.75 -14.99
N LYS A 377 -12.36 -1.83 -15.69
CA LYS A 377 -13.25 -2.50 -16.67
C LYS A 377 -14.53 -3.00 -15.99
N PHE A 378 -14.44 -3.65 -14.84
CA PHE A 378 -15.61 -4.05 -14.05
C PHE A 378 -16.46 -2.84 -13.62
N SER A 379 -15.80 -1.75 -13.20
CA SER A 379 -16.47 -0.51 -12.74
C SER A 379 -17.18 0.28 -13.87
N LEU A 380 -16.78 0.06 -15.13
CA LEU A 380 -17.29 0.77 -16.31
C LEU A 380 -18.21 -0.10 -17.19
N THR A 381 -18.19 -1.42 -17.02
CA THR A 381 -18.96 -2.35 -17.85
C THR A 381 -20.42 -2.42 -17.40
N LYS A 382 -21.32 -1.85 -18.21
CA LYS A 382 -22.77 -2.06 -18.07
C LYS A 382 -23.15 -3.45 -18.57
N TYR A 383 -23.14 -4.44 -17.67
CA TYR A 383 -23.67 -5.77 -17.94
C TYR A 383 -25.15 -5.69 -18.33
N LYS A 384 -25.56 -6.44 -19.36
CA LYS A 384 -26.95 -6.48 -19.86
C LYS A 384 -27.91 -7.34 -19.03
N SER A 385 -27.40 -8.05 -18.02
CA SER A 385 -28.16 -8.91 -17.12
C SER A 385 -27.75 -8.66 -15.66
N HIS A 386 -28.70 -8.81 -14.73
CA HIS A 386 -28.55 -8.31 -13.36
C HIS A 386 -27.70 -9.16 -12.41
N ARG A 387 -27.34 -10.38 -12.79
CA ARG A 387 -26.49 -11.28 -11.99
C ARG A 387 -25.62 -12.12 -12.91
N ARG A 388 -24.31 -11.91 -12.83
CA ARG A 388 -23.31 -12.94 -13.12
C ARG A 388 -22.40 -12.97 -11.90
N VAL A 389 -22.31 -14.12 -11.26
CA VAL A 389 -21.35 -14.37 -10.18
C VAL A 389 -19.94 -14.30 -10.82
N PRO A 390 -18.92 -13.70 -10.17
CA PRO A 390 -17.54 -13.79 -10.66
C PRO A 390 -17.17 -15.25 -10.91
N GLU A 391 -16.46 -15.56 -11.99
CA GLU A 391 -16.23 -16.96 -12.38
C GLU A 391 -15.34 -17.70 -11.35
N SER A 392 -14.48 -16.96 -10.63
CA SER A 392 -13.83 -17.36 -9.38
C SER A 392 -14.81 -17.82 -8.30
N VAL A 393 -15.78 -16.99 -7.94
CA VAL A 393 -16.81 -17.30 -6.92
C VAL A 393 -17.77 -18.38 -7.41
N ALA A 394 -17.98 -18.53 -8.71
CA ALA A 394 -18.80 -19.62 -9.29
C ALA A 394 -18.12 -20.99 -9.13
N GLN A 395 -16.80 -21.07 -9.33
CA GLN A 395 -15.98 -22.28 -9.12
C GLN A 395 -15.98 -22.81 -7.67
N HIS A 396 -16.55 -22.06 -6.71
CA HIS A 396 -16.73 -22.50 -5.31
C HIS A 396 -18.08 -23.20 -5.06
N PHE A 397 -18.91 -23.40 -6.10
CA PHE A 397 -20.23 -24.04 -6.02
C PHE A 397 -20.39 -25.28 -6.93
N ASP A 398 -19.36 -25.64 -7.68
CA ASP A 398 -19.23 -26.89 -8.47
C ASP A 398 -18.35 -27.92 -7.72
#